data_AF-A0A948V7S3-F1
#
_entry.id   AF-A0A948V7S3-F1
#
_cell.length_a   1.000
_cell.length_b   1.000
_cell.length_c   1.000
_cell.angle_alpha   90.00
_cell.angle_beta   90.00
_cell.angle_gamma   90.00
#
_symmetry.space_group_name_H-M   'P 1'
#
loop_
_entity.id
_entity.type
_entity.pdbx_description
1 polymer ?
#
loop_
_entity_poly.entity_id
_entity_poly.type
_entity_poly.pdbx_seq_one_letter_code
_entity_poly.pdbx_strand_id
1 'polypeptide(L)'
;MENGVRFKNIGLRGVTVADTKISFIDGLKGILLYRGFRIEELAEKSSLVIETVLQMTSEGMSRKAIAEWVRRRLDKGERIMGMGHAVYKTSDPRAAILKRMCAPLSEKTGHQRWYEILNWIEEESLADLAKRGKTKIQPNVDFYSGLLYAMMGIPVDLMTPVFAMALATGWCAHIIEEKFAEAQERPVLYRPSADYVGDYCGEFGCVYQPIENR
;
A
#
# COMPACT_ATOMS: atom_id res chain seq x y z
N MET A 1 21.35 -46.91 32.59
CA MET A 1 20.80 -46.78 31.24
C MET A 1 19.66 -45.78 31.33
N GLU A 2 19.89 -44.51 31.01
CA GLU A 2 18.84 -43.48 30.97
C GLU A 2 18.27 -43.40 29.55
N ASN A 3 17.10 -43.98 29.33
CA ASN A 3 16.33 -43.79 28.12
C ASN A 3 15.61 -42.43 28.19
N GLY A 4 16.35 -41.34 27.97
CA GLY A 4 15.77 -40.00 27.84
C GLY A 4 15.07 -39.86 26.49
N VAL A 5 13.73 -39.79 26.50
CA VAL A 5 12.95 -39.49 25.29
C VAL A 5 13.28 -38.07 24.83
N ARG A 6 13.88 -37.95 23.65
CA ARG A 6 14.32 -36.69 23.07
C ARG A 6 13.12 -35.93 22.49
N PHE A 7 12.49 -35.06 23.27
CA PHE A 7 11.42 -34.19 22.77
C PHE A 7 11.99 -33.12 21.84
N LYS A 8 11.65 -33.17 20.56
CA LYS A 8 11.98 -32.13 19.58
C LYS A 8 10.92 -31.03 19.71
N ASN A 9 11.26 -29.88 20.29
CA ASN A 9 10.36 -28.73 20.33
C ASN A 9 10.16 -28.19 18.91
N ILE A 10 9.04 -28.54 18.28
CA ILE A 10 8.68 -28.10 16.93
C ILE A 10 7.86 -26.80 16.93
N GLY A 11 7.50 -26.27 18.11
CA GLY A 11 6.56 -25.17 18.26
C GLY A 11 5.19 -25.52 17.64
N LEU A 12 4.59 -24.57 16.93
CA LEU A 12 3.32 -24.74 16.21
C LEU A 12 3.51 -25.18 14.74
N ARG A 13 4.66 -25.75 14.37
CA ARG A 13 4.88 -26.21 13.00
C ARG A 13 3.86 -27.30 12.62
N GLY A 14 3.14 -27.06 11.53
CA GLY A 14 2.09 -27.96 11.03
C GLY A 14 0.75 -27.83 11.75
N VAL A 15 0.63 -26.91 12.72
CA VAL A 15 -0.64 -26.65 13.42
C VAL A 15 -1.30 -25.42 12.81
N THR A 16 -2.47 -25.61 12.18
CA THR A 16 -3.30 -24.50 11.69
C THR A 16 -3.94 -23.79 12.88
N VAL A 17 -3.58 -22.52 13.10
CA VAL A 17 -4.06 -21.74 14.26
C VAL A 17 -5.28 -20.88 13.89
N ALA A 18 -5.38 -20.45 12.64
CA ALA A 18 -6.50 -19.65 12.13
C ALA A 18 -6.56 -19.71 10.60
N ASP A 19 -7.77 -19.61 10.05
CA ASP A 19 -8.00 -19.43 8.62
C ASP A 19 -8.14 -17.94 8.28
N THR A 20 -7.52 -17.51 7.18
CA THR A 20 -7.60 -16.12 6.70
C THR A 20 -7.90 -16.08 5.21
N LYS A 21 -8.77 -15.14 4.82
CA LYS A 21 -9.02 -14.80 3.41
C LYS A 21 -8.06 -13.73 2.88
N ILE A 22 -7.10 -13.31 3.70
CA ILE A 22 -6.21 -12.17 3.39
C ILE A 22 -4.99 -12.64 2.62
N SER A 23 -4.34 -13.74 3.02
CA SER A 23 -3.14 -14.23 2.34
C SER A 23 -2.97 -15.74 2.48
N PHE A 24 -2.27 -16.35 1.53
CA PHE A 24 -1.86 -17.75 1.54
C PHE A 24 -0.39 -17.85 1.13
N ILE A 25 0.38 -18.71 1.81
CA ILE A 25 1.82 -18.88 1.58
C ILE A 25 2.14 -20.38 1.44
N ASP A 26 2.74 -20.77 0.32
CA ASP A 26 3.43 -22.05 0.13
C ASP A 26 4.91 -21.76 -0.15
N GLY A 27 5.72 -21.82 0.91
CA GLY A 27 7.15 -21.53 0.83
C GLY A 27 7.96 -22.56 0.04
N LEU A 28 7.44 -23.79 -0.15
CA LEU A 28 8.13 -24.82 -0.95
C LEU A 28 7.95 -24.58 -2.44
N LYS A 29 6.77 -24.09 -2.84
CA LYS A 29 6.47 -23.76 -4.23
C LYS A 29 6.72 -22.30 -4.58
N GLY A 30 7.13 -21.48 -3.61
CA GLY A 30 7.32 -20.05 -3.78
C GLY A 30 6.03 -19.31 -4.10
N ILE A 31 4.88 -19.79 -3.62
CA ILE A 31 3.58 -19.17 -3.88
C ILE A 31 3.23 -18.25 -2.72
N LEU A 32 3.00 -16.97 -3.01
CA LEU A 32 2.38 -16.02 -2.10
C LEU A 32 1.13 -15.47 -2.78
N LEU A 33 -0.04 -15.73 -2.20
CA LEU A 33 -1.31 -15.12 -2.59
C LEU A 33 -1.68 -14.03 -1.60
N TYR A 34 -2.12 -12.88 -2.09
CA TYR A 34 -2.72 -11.82 -1.31
C TYR A 34 -4.11 -11.51 -1.85
N ARG A 35 -5.14 -11.68 -1.02
CA ARG A 35 -6.56 -11.54 -1.35
C ARG A 35 -6.97 -12.33 -2.60
N GLY A 36 -6.36 -13.51 -2.77
CA GLY A 36 -6.62 -14.42 -3.89
C GLY A 36 -5.79 -14.15 -5.15
N PHE A 37 -4.98 -13.07 -5.18
CA PHE A 37 -4.07 -12.78 -6.28
C PHE A 37 -2.66 -13.22 -5.97
N ARG A 38 -1.98 -13.82 -6.95
CA ARG A 38 -0.54 -14.06 -6.87
C ARG A 38 0.21 -12.75 -6.67
N ILE A 39 1.23 -12.76 -5.82
CA ILE A 39 2.00 -11.54 -5.53
C ILE A 39 2.68 -11.00 -6.79
N GLU A 40 3.08 -11.88 -7.70
CA GLU A 40 3.71 -11.50 -8.97
C GLU A 40 2.71 -10.75 -9.87
N GLU A 41 1.45 -11.21 -9.91
CA GLU A 41 0.40 -10.52 -10.66
C GLU A 41 0.09 -9.13 -10.08
N LEU A 42 0.16 -8.99 -8.75
CA LEU A 42 0.00 -7.69 -8.09
C LEU A 42 1.19 -6.78 -8.37
N ALA A 43 2.41 -7.33 -8.38
CA ALA A 43 3.63 -6.59 -8.69
C ALA A 43 3.61 -6.09 -10.15
N GLU A 44 3.26 -6.94 -11.10
CA GLU A 44 3.18 -6.59 -12.53
C GLU A 44 2.11 -5.55 -12.85
N LYS A 45 0.98 -5.58 -12.13
CA LYS A 45 -0.14 -4.66 -12.36
C LYS A 45 -0.07 -3.39 -11.51
N SER A 46 0.89 -3.30 -10.60
CA SER A 46 1.07 -2.14 -9.74
C SER A 46 2.02 -1.13 -10.41
N SER A 47 1.45 -0.17 -11.12
CA SER A 47 2.22 0.95 -11.69
C SER A 47 2.32 2.11 -10.69
N LEU A 48 3.48 2.75 -10.57
CA LEU A 48 3.59 4.04 -9.90
C LEU A 48 3.09 5.16 -10.82
N VAL A 49 2.58 6.26 -10.27
CA VAL A 49 2.12 7.41 -11.09
C VAL A 49 3.25 7.99 -11.93
N ILE A 50 4.50 7.88 -11.47
CA ILE A 50 5.68 8.36 -12.20
C ILE A 50 5.89 7.61 -13.52
N GLU A 51 5.59 6.32 -13.62
CA GLU A 51 5.67 5.58 -14.88
C GLU A 51 4.73 6.19 -15.92
N THR A 52 3.52 6.52 -15.49
CA THR A 52 2.54 7.22 -16.33
C THR A 52 3.07 8.59 -16.76
N VAL A 53 3.66 9.36 -15.85
CA VAL A 53 4.26 10.67 -16.17
C VAL A 53 5.39 10.55 -17.20
N LEU A 54 6.29 9.58 -17.03
CA LEU A 54 7.40 9.34 -17.95
C LEU A 54 6.88 8.92 -19.33
N GLN A 55 5.89 8.02 -19.37
CA GLN A 55 5.22 7.62 -20.61
C GLN A 55 4.58 8.83 -21.31
N MET A 56 3.74 9.60 -20.61
CA MET A 56 3.07 10.79 -21.16
C MET A 56 4.07 11.84 -21.67
N THR A 57 5.23 11.95 -21.01
CA THR A 57 6.33 12.81 -21.45
C THR A 57 6.91 12.31 -22.76
N SER A 58 7.22 11.02 -22.85
CA SER A 58 7.78 10.40 -24.06
C SER A 58 6.84 10.49 -25.26
N GLU A 59 5.53 10.39 -25.02
CA GLU A 59 4.47 10.53 -26.02
C GLU A 59 4.20 12.00 -26.40
N GLY A 60 4.82 12.97 -25.73
CA GLY A 60 4.63 14.39 -25.98
C GLY A 60 3.18 14.85 -25.72
N MET A 61 2.48 14.22 -24.78
CA MET A 61 1.06 14.47 -24.56
C MET A 61 0.80 15.93 -24.15
N SER A 62 -0.22 16.53 -24.75
CA SER A 62 -0.70 17.87 -24.38
C SER A 62 -1.55 17.83 -23.10
N ARG A 63 -1.71 18.98 -22.44
CA ARG A 63 -2.60 19.13 -21.27
C ARG A 63 -4.02 18.61 -21.55
N LYS A 64 -4.56 18.90 -22.74
CA LYS A 64 -5.89 18.42 -23.16
C LYS A 64 -5.96 16.89 -23.23
N ALA A 65 -4.93 16.25 -23.79
CA ALA A 65 -4.87 14.80 -23.89
C ALA A 65 -4.77 14.13 -22.50
N ILE A 66 -4.04 14.76 -21.57
CA ILE A 66 -3.93 14.29 -20.17
C ILE A 66 -5.27 14.42 -19.45
N ALA A 67 -5.96 15.56 -19.59
CA ALA A 67 -7.31 15.73 -19.04
C ALA A 67 -8.30 14.67 -19.55
N GLU A 68 -8.22 14.35 -20.84
CA GLU A 68 -9.04 13.28 -21.43
C GLU A 68 -8.64 11.88 -20.93
N TRP A 69 -7.35 11.63 -20.73
CA TRP A 69 -6.87 10.38 -20.13
C TRP A 69 -7.39 10.21 -18.70
N VAL A 70 -7.31 11.24 -17.85
CA VAL A 70 -7.80 11.21 -16.47
C VAL A 70 -9.30 10.90 -16.45
N ARG A 71 -10.08 11.64 -17.26
CA ARG A 71 -11.52 11.45 -17.36
C ARG A 71 -11.89 10.02 -17.77
N ARG A 72 -11.26 9.50 -18.83
CA ARG A 72 -11.51 8.14 -19.31
C ARG A 72 -11.21 7.07 -18.26
N ARG A 73 -10.12 7.21 -17.51
CA ARG A 73 -9.81 6.28 -16.40
C ARG A 73 -10.88 6.32 -15.31
N LEU A 74 -11.26 7.52 -14.87
CA LEU A 74 -12.28 7.69 -13.82
C LEU A 74 -13.68 7.23 -14.28
N ASP A 75 -14.03 7.41 -15.56
CA ASP A 75 -15.28 6.90 -16.15
C ASP A 75 -15.38 5.38 -16.14
N LYS A 76 -14.25 4.69 -16.33
CA LYS A 76 -14.15 3.23 -16.21
C LYS A 76 -14.17 2.74 -14.75
N GLY A 77 -14.18 3.64 -13.78
CA GLY A 77 -14.06 3.31 -12.35
C GLY A 77 -12.65 2.91 -11.94
N GLU A 78 -11.64 3.15 -12.79
CA GLU A 78 -10.24 2.91 -12.46
C GLU A 78 -9.74 3.96 -11.46
N ARG A 79 -8.63 3.64 -10.78
CA ARG A 79 -7.99 4.53 -9.81
C ARG A 79 -6.81 5.25 -10.43
N ILE A 80 -6.59 6.49 -10.00
CA ILE A 80 -5.34 7.19 -10.25
C ILE A 80 -4.37 6.83 -9.12
N MET A 81 -3.22 6.27 -9.48
CA MET A 81 -2.22 5.83 -8.52
C MET A 81 -1.67 7.04 -7.75
N GLY A 82 -1.43 6.87 -6.45
CA GLY A 82 -1.07 7.96 -5.54
C GLY A 82 -2.24 8.85 -5.07
N MET A 83 -3.49 8.57 -5.48
CA MET A 83 -4.67 9.29 -5.01
C MET A 83 -5.45 8.48 -3.96
N GLY A 84 -5.75 9.13 -2.84
CA GLY A 84 -6.52 8.60 -1.72
C GLY A 84 -5.63 8.14 -0.56
N HIS A 85 -6.19 8.24 0.65
CA HIS A 85 -5.55 7.79 1.89
C HIS A 85 -6.60 7.13 2.80
N ALA A 86 -6.19 6.11 3.56
CA ALA A 86 -7.09 5.40 4.48
C ALA A 86 -7.53 6.22 5.72
N VAL A 87 -6.87 7.35 5.97
CA VAL A 87 -6.98 8.13 7.21
C VAL A 87 -7.21 9.59 6.85
N TYR A 88 -6.28 10.19 6.10
CA TYR A 88 -6.43 11.56 5.62
C TYR A 88 -7.57 11.66 4.60
N LYS A 89 -8.62 12.37 4.98
CA LYS A 89 -9.72 12.78 4.08
C LYS A 89 -9.44 14.14 3.44
N THR A 90 -8.36 14.79 3.86
CA THR A 90 -7.77 16.03 3.36
C THR A 90 -6.41 15.73 2.73
N SER A 91 -5.73 16.75 2.22
CA SER A 91 -4.37 16.60 1.70
C SER A 91 -3.41 16.06 2.77
N ASP A 92 -2.60 15.05 2.41
CA ASP A 92 -1.56 14.50 3.27
C ASP A 92 -0.47 15.56 3.50
N PRO A 93 -0.13 15.89 4.76
CA PRO A 93 0.88 16.91 5.04
C PRO A 93 2.25 16.58 4.44
N ARG A 94 2.59 15.29 4.30
CA ARG A 94 3.84 14.85 3.66
C ARG A 94 3.79 15.10 2.16
N ALA A 95 2.67 14.81 1.52
CA ALA A 95 2.48 15.08 0.09
C ALA A 95 2.66 16.58 -0.21
N ALA A 96 2.14 17.45 0.66
CA ALA A 96 2.33 18.90 0.54
C ALA A 96 3.79 19.33 0.64
N ILE A 97 4.57 18.71 1.53
CA ILE A 97 6.02 18.95 1.64
C ILE A 97 6.74 18.49 0.37
N LEU A 98 6.47 17.26 -0.09
CA LEU A 98 7.09 16.72 -1.30
C LEU A 98 6.76 17.56 -2.54
N LYS A 99 5.52 18.01 -2.70
CA LYS A 99 5.12 18.93 -3.78
C LYS A 99 5.99 20.19 -3.81
N ARG A 100 6.24 20.80 -2.65
CA ARG A 100 7.10 22.00 -2.53
C ARG A 100 8.55 21.72 -2.89
N MET A 101 9.02 20.47 -2.74
CA MET A 101 10.37 20.06 -3.14
C MET A 101 10.46 19.75 -4.64
N CYS A 102 9.39 19.23 -5.26
CA CYS A 102 9.37 18.87 -6.67
C CYS A 102 9.65 20.07 -7.60
N ALA A 103 9.02 21.22 -7.34
CA ALA A 103 9.19 22.41 -8.17
C ALA A 103 10.67 22.86 -8.30
N PRO A 104 11.38 23.22 -7.21
CA PRO A 104 12.78 23.65 -7.32
C PRO A 104 13.72 22.53 -7.80
N LEU A 105 13.42 21.26 -7.51
CA LEU A 105 14.24 20.16 -7.99
C LEU A 105 14.08 19.95 -9.51
N SER A 106 12.86 20.11 -10.03
CA SER A 106 12.59 20.01 -11.46
C SER A 106 13.32 21.07 -12.27
N GLU A 107 13.45 22.28 -11.73
CA GLU A 107 14.23 23.35 -12.33
C GLU A 107 15.73 23.02 -12.36
N LYS A 108 16.26 22.53 -11.23
CA LYS A 108 17.68 22.17 -11.10
C LYS A 108 18.09 20.98 -11.97
N THR A 109 17.18 20.03 -12.18
CA THR A 109 17.44 18.79 -12.94
C THR A 109 17.05 18.89 -14.42
N GLY A 110 16.37 19.97 -14.83
CA GLY A 110 15.88 20.13 -16.21
C GLY A 110 14.67 19.25 -16.53
N HIS A 111 13.94 18.79 -15.51
CA HIS A 111 12.79 17.91 -15.62
C HIS A 111 11.45 18.63 -15.34
N GLN A 112 11.36 19.92 -15.67
CA GLN A 112 10.14 20.73 -15.46
C GLN A 112 8.92 20.09 -16.12
N ARG A 113 9.10 19.47 -17.28
CA ARG A 113 8.03 18.78 -18.01
C ARG A 113 7.38 17.66 -17.20
N TRP A 114 8.15 16.90 -16.44
CA TRP A 114 7.62 15.82 -15.60
C TRP A 114 6.76 16.39 -14.48
N TYR A 115 7.22 17.49 -13.86
CA TYR A 115 6.47 18.18 -12.82
C TYR A 115 5.16 18.80 -13.35
N GLU A 116 5.20 19.43 -14.53
CA GLU A 116 4.00 19.96 -15.21
C GLU A 116 2.94 18.88 -15.42
N ILE A 117 3.34 17.74 -16.00
CA ILE A 117 2.43 16.63 -16.29
C ILE A 117 1.84 16.08 -15.00
N LEU A 118 2.65 15.86 -13.95
CA LEU A 118 2.14 15.38 -12.66
C LEU A 118 1.13 16.36 -12.05
N ASN A 119 1.41 17.67 -12.10
CA ASN A 119 0.50 18.70 -11.59
C ASN A 119 -0.80 18.77 -12.42
N TRP A 120 -0.74 18.58 -13.74
CA TRP A 120 -1.95 18.46 -14.56
C TRP A 120 -2.78 17.23 -14.22
N ILE A 121 -2.14 16.07 -13.99
CA ILE A 121 -2.85 14.87 -13.53
C ILE A 121 -3.56 15.14 -12.21
N GLU A 122 -2.90 15.79 -11.25
CA GLU A 122 -3.50 16.16 -9.97
C GLU A 122 -4.71 17.09 -10.14
N GLU A 123 -4.54 18.21 -10.86
CA GLU A 123 -5.58 19.22 -11.09
C GLU A 123 -6.83 18.61 -11.74
N GLU A 124 -6.63 17.85 -12.82
CA GLU A 124 -7.73 17.21 -13.55
C GLU A 124 -8.39 16.11 -12.71
N SER A 125 -7.61 15.35 -11.94
CA SER A 125 -8.15 14.29 -11.06
C SER A 125 -9.00 14.89 -9.94
N LEU A 126 -8.51 15.95 -9.28
CA LEU A 126 -9.25 16.63 -8.23
C LEU A 126 -10.54 17.27 -8.76
N ALA A 127 -10.47 17.93 -9.91
CA ALA A 127 -11.63 18.56 -10.53
C ALA A 127 -12.70 17.53 -10.91
N ASP A 128 -12.31 16.39 -11.48
CA ASP A 128 -13.25 15.35 -11.89
C ASP A 128 -13.83 14.58 -10.69
N LEU A 129 -13.00 14.25 -9.69
CA LEU A 129 -13.45 13.62 -8.44
C LEU A 129 -14.41 14.51 -7.65
N ALA A 130 -14.18 15.83 -7.63
CA ALA A 130 -15.09 16.78 -7.00
C ALA A 130 -16.47 16.79 -7.67
N LYS A 131 -16.53 16.75 -9.02
CA LYS A 131 -17.80 16.64 -9.77
C LYS A 131 -18.57 15.37 -9.45
N ARG A 132 -17.87 14.29 -9.13
CA ARG A 132 -18.44 12.99 -8.70
C ARG A 132 -18.78 12.93 -7.21
N GLY A 133 -18.62 14.01 -6.45
CA GLY A 133 -18.83 14.06 -5.00
C GLY A 133 -17.76 13.33 -4.18
N LYS A 134 -16.63 12.93 -4.78
CA LYS A 134 -15.53 12.19 -4.14
C LYS A 134 -14.41 13.14 -3.64
N THR A 135 -14.78 14.19 -2.91
CA THR A 135 -13.85 15.24 -2.45
C THR A 135 -12.79 14.77 -1.44
N LYS A 136 -13.01 13.61 -0.80
CA LYS A 136 -12.09 13.02 0.19
C LYS A 136 -10.88 12.33 -0.44
N ILE A 137 -10.88 12.11 -1.75
CA ILE A 137 -9.78 11.47 -2.47
C ILE A 137 -8.76 12.56 -2.82
N GLN A 138 -7.65 12.59 -2.09
CA GLN A 138 -6.59 13.57 -2.19
C GLN A 138 -5.24 12.89 -2.44
N PRO A 139 -4.23 13.58 -3.00
CA PRO A 139 -2.91 13.01 -3.21
C PRO A 139 -2.28 12.53 -1.91
N ASN A 140 -1.65 11.35 -1.96
CA ASN A 140 -0.87 10.80 -0.87
C ASN A 140 0.63 10.98 -1.11
N VAL A 141 1.45 10.46 -0.19
CA VAL A 141 2.91 10.55 -0.28
C VAL A 141 3.49 9.94 -1.57
N ASP A 142 2.89 8.85 -2.07
CA ASP A 142 3.37 8.13 -3.27
C ASP A 142 3.17 8.94 -4.55
N PHE A 143 2.22 9.87 -4.56
CA PHE A 143 1.94 10.71 -5.72
C PHE A 143 3.16 11.58 -6.11
N TYR A 144 3.87 12.10 -5.12
CA TYR A 144 5.01 13.00 -5.33
C TYR A 144 6.37 12.32 -5.13
N SER A 145 6.46 11.30 -4.29
CA SER A 145 7.73 10.62 -3.99
C SER A 145 8.36 10.01 -5.25
N GLY A 146 7.55 9.39 -6.12
CA GLY A 146 8.05 8.79 -7.37
C GLY A 146 8.71 9.82 -8.29
N LEU A 147 8.14 11.02 -8.41
CA LEU A 147 8.74 12.10 -9.21
C LEU A 147 10.06 12.58 -8.61
N LEU A 148 10.13 12.75 -7.28
CA LEU A 148 11.38 13.11 -6.61
C LEU A 148 12.46 12.05 -6.81
N TYR A 149 12.12 10.77 -6.63
CA TYR A 149 13.06 9.67 -6.83
C TYR A 149 13.56 9.60 -8.27
N ALA A 150 12.69 9.80 -9.26
CA ALA A 150 13.10 9.87 -10.66
C ALA A 150 14.07 11.03 -10.92
N MET A 151 13.79 12.22 -10.39
CA MET A 151 14.70 13.38 -10.51
C MET A 151 16.02 13.18 -9.76
N MET A 152 16.06 12.32 -8.75
CA MET A 152 17.28 11.91 -8.04
C MET A 152 18.06 10.80 -8.77
N GLY A 153 17.55 10.31 -9.90
CA GLY A 153 18.18 9.22 -10.67
C GLY A 153 17.95 7.83 -10.09
N ILE A 154 16.97 7.65 -9.20
CA ILE A 154 16.60 6.35 -8.66
C ILE A 154 15.72 5.62 -9.70
N PRO A 155 16.10 4.42 -10.15
CA PRO A 155 15.28 3.61 -11.04
C PRO A 155 13.89 3.33 -10.46
N VAL A 156 12.87 3.30 -11.31
CA VAL A 156 11.47 3.06 -10.92
C VAL A 156 11.33 1.75 -10.13
N ASP A 157 12.00 0.69 -10.58
CA ASP A 157 11.99 -0.63 -9.95
C ASP A 157 12.50 -0.62 -8.48
N LEU A 158 13.31 0.40 -8.12
CA LEU A 158 13.87 0.55 -6.78
C LEU A 158 13.03 1.46 -5.86
N MET A 159 12.02 2.16 -6.38
CA MET A 159 11.24 3.11 -5.57
C MET A 159 10.43 2.41 -4.47
N THR A 160 9.80 1.28 -4.78
CA THR A 160 9.07 0.49 -3.77
C THR A 160 10.01 -0.10 -2.72
N PRO A 161 11.16 -0.72 -3.08
CA PRO A 161 12.19 -1.10 -2.10
C PRO A 161 12.68 0.06 -1.23
N VAL A 162 12.92 1.25 -1.80
CA VAL A 162 13.33 2.44 -1.03
C VAL A 162 12.28 2.81 0.01
N PHE A 163 11.00 2.79 -0.38
CA PHE A 163 9.90 3.04 0.55
C PHE A 163 9.84 1.97 1.65
N ALA A 164 9.99 0.69 1.30
CA ALA A 164 9.99 -0.41 2.26
C ALA A 164 11.16 -0.31 3.27
N MET A 165 12.36 0.10 2.82
CA MET A 165 13.49 0.35 3.70
C MET A 165 13.23 1.50 4.68
N ALA A 166 12.56 2.57 4.22
CA ALA A 166 12.16 3.67 5.09
C ALA A 166 11.11 3.25 6.13
N LEU A 167 10.22 2.30 5.81
CA LEU A 167 9.28 1.73 6.78
C LEU A 167 9.96 0.82 7.81
N ALA A 168 10.96 0.04 7.38
CA ALA A 168 11.67 -0.89 8.25
C ALA A 168 12.32 -0.18 9.45
N THR A 169 12.84 1.04 9.27
CA THR A 169 13.38 1.83 10.39
C THR A 169 12.31 2.21 11.41
N GLY A 170 11.12 2.59 10.96
CA GLY A 170 9.97 2.87 11.82
C GLY A 170 9.48 1.63 12.57
N TRP A 171 9.42 0.47 11.90
CA TRP A 171 9.09 -0.79 12.57
C TRP A 171 10.11 -1.17 13.64
N CYS A 172 11.40 -1.02 13.34
CA CYS A 172 12.46 -1.23 14.33
C CYS A 172 12.31 -0.28 15.52
N ALA A 173 12.02 1.01 15.27
CA ALA A 173 11.79 1.99 16.32
C ALA A 173 10.60 1.60 17.22
N HIS A 174 9.45 1.22 16.64
CA HIS A 174 8.29 0.78 17.42
C HIS A 174 8.56 -0.51 18.21
N ILE A 175 9.34 -1.45 17.68
CA ILE A 175 9.74 -2.66 18.42
C ILE A 175 10.58 -2.29 19.64
N ILE A 176 11.51 -1.33 19.49
CA ILE A 176 12.35 -0.84 20.59
C ILE A 176 11.45 -0.14 21.64
N GLU A 177 10.59 0.77 21.19
CA GLU A 177 9.67 1.55 22.03
C GLU A 177 8.78 0.65 22.91
N GLU A 178 8.22 -0.41 22.31
CA GLU A 178 7.38 -1.39 23.02
C GLU A 178 8.18 -2.30 23.96
N LYS A 179 9.39 -2.71 23.57
CA LYS A 179 10.19 -3.67 24.35
C LYS A 179 10.83 -3.03 25.58
N PHE A 180 11.30 -1.79 25.45
CA PHE A 180 12.05 -1.10 26.50
C PHE A 180 11.18 -0.17 27.35
N ALA A 181 9.85 -0.31 27.27
CA ALA A 181 8.89 0.39 28.11
C ALA A 181 8.94 1.92 27.98
N GLU A 182 9.34 2.43 26.81
CA GLU A 182 9.31 3.88 26.53
C GLU A 182 7.89 4.33 26.12
N ALA A 183 7.08 3.43 25.54
CA ALA A 183 5.67 3.67 25.20
C ALA A 183 4.72 3.55 26.40
N GLN A 184 5.03 2.67 27.37
CA GLN A 184 4.16 2.31 28.49
C GLN A 184 4.99 1.75 29.65
N GLU A 185 4.55 1.96 30.90
CA GLU A 185 5.29 1.59 32.13
C GLU A 185 5.74 0.12 32.18
N ARG A 186 5.04 -0.77 31.46
CA ARG A 186 5.39 -2.19 31.33
C ARG A 186 4.94 -2.72 29.97
N PRO A 187 5.75 -3.55 29.28
CA PRO A 187 5.31 -4.21 28.06
C PRO A 187 4.11 -5.13 28.35
N VAL A 188 3.00 -4.93 27.64
CA VAL A 188 1.79 -5.77 27.77
C VAL A 188 1.45 -6.45 26.45
N LEU A 189 0.81 -7.62 26.56
CA LEU A 189 0.30 -8.32 25.38
C LEU A 189 -0.97 -7.62 24.88
N TYR A 190 -0.95 -7.15 23.63
CA TYR A 190 -2.13 -6.62 22.96
C TYR A 190 -3.15 -7.74 22.70
N ARG A 191 -4.38 -7.57 23.20
CA ARG A 191 -5.53 -8.38 22.85
C ARG A 191 -6.55 -7.51 22.11
N PRO A 192 -6.64 -7.61 20.78
CA PRO A 192 -7.62 -6.85 20.01
C PRO A 192 -9.03 -7.17 20.50
N SER A 193 -9.85 -6.14 20.74
CA SER A 193 -11.29 -6.34 20.91
C SER A 193 -11.91 -6.66 19.55
N ALA A 194 -12.79 -7.65 19.52
CA ALA A 194 -13.50 -8.04 18.30
C ALA A 194 -15.00 -8.15 18.61
N ASP A 195 -15.81 -7.54 17.76
CA ASP A 195 -17.26 -7.73 17.80
C ASP A 195 -17.60 -9.01 17.04
N TYR A 196 -18.28 -9.94 17.71
CA TYR A 196 -18.77 -11.15 17.06
C TYR A 196 -19.96 -10.81 16.17
N VAL A 197 -19.78 -10.94 14.85
CA VAL A 197 -20.82 -10.74 13.82
C VAL A 197 -21.33 -12.05 13.23
N GLY A 198 -20.97 -13.18 13.84
CA GLY A 198 -21.49 -14.48 13.42
C GLY A 198 -22.92 -14.70 13.90
N ASP A 199 -23.62 -15.63 13.27
CA ASP A 199 -24.95 -16.02 13.71
C ASP A 199 -24.86 -16.70 15.08
N TYR A 200 -25.65 -16.21 16.04
CA TYR A 200 -25.77 -16.86 17.33
C TYR A 200 -26.58 -18.15 17.17
N CYS A 201 -25.89 -19.28 17.14
CA CYS A 201 -26.50 -20.61 16.99
C CYS A 201 -26.93 -21.26 18.33
N GLY A 202 -27.07 -20.48 19.41
CA GLY A 202 -27.40 -21.00 20.74
C GLY A 202 -26.18 -21.45 21.55
N GLU A 203 -26.46 -22.03 22.73
CA GLU A 203 -25.48 -22.39 23.76
C GLU A 203 -24.44 -23.44 23.31
N PHE A 204 -24.83 -24.31 22.37
CA PHE A 204 -23.97 -25.38 21.84
C PHE A 204 -23.16 -24.97 20.61
N GLY A 205 -23.30 -23.73 20.15
CA GLY A 205 -22.58 -23.20 18.98
C GLY A 205 -23.13 -23.72 17.64
N CYS A 206 -22.59 -23.18 16.55
CA CYS A 206 -22.99 -23.59 15.20
C CYS A 206 -22.42 -24.96 14.87
N VAL A 207 -23.23 -25.83 14.27
CA VAL A 207 -22.75 -27.09 13.71
C VAL A 207 -21.76 -26.76 12.60
N TYR A 208 -20.52 -27.21 12.75
CA TYR A 208 -19.50 -27.06 11.72
C TYR A 208 -19.97 -27.71 10.42
N GLN A 209 -20.16 -26.91 9.38
CA GLN A 209 -20.34 -27.40 8.02
C GLN A 209 -19.00 -27.23 7.28
N PRO A 210 -18.41 -28.35 6.81
CA PRO A 210 -17.24 -28.29 5.94
C PRO A 210 -17.48 -27.39 4.73
N ILE A 211 -16.42 -26.76 4.21
CA ILE A 211 -16.52 -25.85 3.06
C ILE A 211 -17.10 -26.56 1.83
N GLU A 212 -16.84 -27.86 1.66
CA GLU A 212 -17.37 -28.62 0.53
C GLU A 212 -18.91 -28.76 0.58
N ASN A 213 -19.51 -28.55 1.76
CA ASN A 213 -20.93 -28.73 2.03
C ASN A 213 -21.68 -27.42 2.30
N ARG A 214 -21.06 -26.27 2.03
CA ARG A 214 -21.58 -24.93 2.35
C ARG A 214 -22.20 -24.22 1.15
#